data_AF-A0A6V8NJH0-F1
#
_entry.id   AF-A0A6V8NJH0-F1
#
_cell.length_a   1.000
_cell.length_b   1.000
_cell.length_c   1.000
_cell.angle_alpha   90.00
_cell.angle_beta   90.00
_cell.angle_gamma   90.00
#
_symmetry.space_group_name_H-M   'P 1'
#
loop_
_entity.id
_entity.type
_entity.pdbx_description
1 polymer ?
#
loop_
_entity_poly.entity_id
_entity_poly.type
_entity_poly.pdbx_seq_one_letter_code
_entity_poly.pdbx_strand_id
1 'polypeptide(L)'
;MFTFARRELLGALFLAGLLVAGLLLRFVLLPDKEQEVVLVQPTEEQAAEEEKMIVVHVSGYVKNPGVYTLPDGSRVFEVIASAGGALP
;
A
#
# COMPACT_ATOMS: atom_id res chain seq x y z
N MET A 1 46.22 20.11 22.20
CA MET A 1 46.05 21.10 23.29
C MET A 1 44.90 22.01 22.89
N PHE A 2 43.65 21.57 23.08
CA PHE A 2 42.45 22.32 22.65
C PHE A 2 41.85 22.99 23.89
N THR A 3 42.11 24.29 24.05
CA THR A 3 41.55 25.10 25.13
C THR A 3 40.15 25.55 24.73
N PHE A 4 39.15 24.68 24.97
CA PHE A 4 37.75 25.04 24.80
C PHE A 4 37.37 26.10 25.84
N ALA A 5 37.18 27.34 25.39
CA ALA A 5 36.63 28.38 26.23
C ALA A 5 35.25 27.93 26.70
N ARG A 6 34.95 28.06 28.01
CA ARG A 6 33.70 27.60 28.63
C ARG A 6 32.42 28.03 27.87
N ARG A 7 32.51 29.10 27.07
CA ARG A 7 31.45 29.66 26.23
C ARG A 7 31.16 28.84 24.97
N GLU A 8 32.17 28.22 24.36
CA GLU A 8 32.01 27.35 23.17
C GLU A 8 31.45 25.99 23.57
N LEU A 9 31.84 25.50 24.75
CA LEU A 9 31.36 24.24 25.31
C LEU A 9 29.86 24.31 25.62
N LEU A 10 29.36 25.46 26.09
CA LEU A 10 27.93 25.70 26.28
C LEU A 10 27.16 25.69 24.95
N GLY A 11 27.71 26.30 23.90
CA GLY A 11 27.11 26.29 22.56
C GLY A 11 27.06 24.89 21.96
N ALA A 12 28.16 24.14 22.07
CA ALA A 12 28.24 22.75 21.60
C ALA A 12 27.27 21.83 22.35
N LEU A 13 27.13 21.99 23.68
CA LEU A 13 26.15 21.21 24.46
C LEU A 13 24.71 21.55 24.09
N PHE A 14 24.40 22.81 23.84
CA PHE A 14 23.06 23.21 23.40
C PHE A 14 22.71 22.65 22.02
N LEU A 15 23.65 22.70 21.08
CA LEU A 15 23.49 22.13 19.74
C LEU A 15 23.30 20.60 19.81
N ALA A 16 24.13 19.92 20.60
CA ALA A 16 24.01 18.48 20.83
C ALA A 16 22.67 18.13 21.48
N GLY A 17 22.22 18.92 22.46
CA GLY A 17 20.91 18.76 23.11
C GLY A 17 19.75 18.89 22.12
N LEU A 18 19.76 19.90 21.25
CA LEU A 18 18.74 20.07 20.22
C LEU A 18 18.72 18.91 19.20
N LEU A 19 19.89 18.41 18.82
CA LEU A 19 20.01 17.31 17.87
C LEU A 19 19.46 16.01 18.48
N VAL A 20 19.82 15.71 19.73
CA VAL A 20 19.29 14.55 20.46
C VAL A 20 17.79 14.69 20.69
N ALA A 21 17.30 15.87 21.11
CA ALA A 21 15.89 16.11 21.31
C ALA A 21 15.09 15.94 20.00
N GLY A 22 15.59 16.48 18.88
CA GLY A 22 14.97 16.31 17.56
C GLY A 22 14.96 14.85 17.09
N LEU A 23 16.05 14.10 17.33
CA LEU A 23 16.11 12.67 17.02
C LEU A 23 15.13 11.87 17.88
N LEU A 24 15.05 12.14 19.18
CA LEU A 24 14.08 11.53 20.10
C LEU A 24 12.65 11.86 19.68
N LEU A 25 12.38 13.13 19.33
CA LEU A 25 11.06 13.55 18.86
C LEU A 25 10.71 12.82 17.56
N ARG A 26 11.64 12.73 16.61
CA ARG A 26 11.43 11.96 15.37
C ARG A 26 11.13 10.49 15.67
N PHE A 27 11.89 9.86 16.55
CA PHE A 27 11.75 8.45 16.87
C PHE A 27 10.44 8.13 17.61
N VAL A 28 9.95 9.06 18.43
CA VAL A 28 8.68 8.91 19.16
C VAL A 28 7.46 9.31 18.32
N LEU A 29 7.59 10.34 17.46
CA LEU A 29 6.47 10.93 16.72
C LEU A 29 6.29 10.37 15.30
N LEU A 30 7.32 9.76 14.72
CA LEU A 30 7.20 8.93 13.52
C LEU A 30 7.39 7.47 13.97
N PRO A 31 6.33 6.81 14.49
CA PRO A 31 6.38 5.37 14.67
C PRO A 31 6.65 4.75 13.30
N ASP A 32 7.69 3.92 13.23
CA ASP A 32 7.91 3.02 12.09
C ASP A 32 6.59 2.28 11.88
N LYS A 33 5.88 2.60 10.79
CA LYS A 33 4.88 1.68 10.26
C LYS A 33 5.66 0.52 9.67
N GLU A 34 6.11 -0.35 10.56
CA GLU A 34 6.56 -1.69 10.21
C GLU A 34 5.46 -2.29 9.35
N GLN A 35 5.79 -2.61 8.11
CA GLN A 35 4.95 -3.48 7.29
C GLN A 35 4.99 -4.85 7.95
N GLU A 36 4.07 -5.03 8.90
CA GLU A 36 3.73 -6.31 9.47
C GLU A 36 3.22 -7.19 8.33
N VAL A 37 4.04 -8.17 7.94
CA VAL A 37 3.64 -9.24 7.05
C VAL A 37 2.59 -10.05 7.81
N VAL A 38 1.31 -9.70 7.58
CA VAL A 38 0.16 -10.36 8.18
C VAL A 38 0.11 -11.81 7.71
N LEU A 39 0.49 -12.73 8.60
CA LEU A 39 0.09 -14.13 8.51
C LEU A 39 -1.39 -14.19 8.96
N VAL A 40 -2.31 -14.12 7.99
CA VAL A 40 -3.76 -14.17 8.23
C VAL A 40 -4.13 -15.52 8.82
N GLN A 41 -4.40 -15.55 10.12
CA GLN A 41 -5.21 -16.57 10.77
C GLN A 41 -6.69 -16.16 10.62
N PRO A 42 -7.62 -17.09 10.33
CA PRO A 42 -9.00 -16.74 10.03
C PRO A 42 -9.71 -16.25 11.29
N THR A 43 -10.03 -14.96 11.32
CA THR A 43 -11.03 -14.37 12.22
C THR A 43 -12.06 -13.71 11.33
N GLU A 44 -13.30 -14.14 11.47
CA GLU A 44 -14.48 -13.68 10.74
C GLU A 44 -14.78 -12.22 11.11
N GLU A 45 -14.06 -11.27 10.51
CA GLU A 45 -14.40 -9.86 10.60
C GLU A 45 -13.94 -9.13 9.34
N GLN A 46 -14.80 -9.22 8.31
CA GLN A 46 -15.00 -8.24 7.24
C GLN A 46 -13.77 -7.43 6.80
N ALA A 47 -12.75 -8.14 6.30
CA ALA A 47 -11.86 -7.54 5.33
C ALA A 47 -12.63 -7.44 4.02
N ALA A 48 -12.87 -6.23 3.54
CA ALA A 48 -13.05 -6.04 2.11
C ALA A 48 -11.76 -6.59 1.46
N GLU A 49 -11.81 -7.86 1.03
CA GLU A 49 -10.91 -8.33 0.00
C GLU A 49 -11.03 -7.28 -1.11
N GLU A 50 -9.95 -6.53 -1.35
CA GLU A 50 -9.85 -5.79 -2.60
C GLU A 50 -9.96 -6.85 -3.68
N GLU A 51 -11.17 -7.05 -4.20
CA GLU A 51 -11.46 -8.02 -5.25
C GLU A 51 -10.53 -7.66 -6.40
N LYS A 52 -9.48 -8.48 -6.58
CA LYS A 52 -8.53 -8.26 -7.67
C LYS A 52 -9.33 -8.30 -8.95
N MET A 53 -9.17 -7.31 -9.81
CA MET A 53 -9.91 -7.24 -11.07
C MET A 53 -9.01 -7.65 -12.23
N ILE A 54 -9.54 -8.46 -13.14
CA ILE A 54 -8.90 -8.85 -14.40
C ILE A 54 -9.57 -8.16 -15.57
N VAL A 55 -8.78 -7.84 -16.61
CA VAL A 55 -9.25 -7.19 -17.84
C VAL A 55 -9.18 -8.18 -18.99
N VAL A 56 -10.30 -8.38 -19.68
CA VAL A 56 -10.46 -9.37 -20.75
C VAL A 56 -10.97 -8.69 -22.01
N HIS A 57 -10.31 -8.91 -23.14
CA HIS A 57 -10.78 -8.48 -24.44
C HIS A 57 -11.60 -9.61 -25.10
N VAL A 58 -12.88 -9.34 -25.38
CA VAL A 58 -13.79 -10.26 -26.06
C VAL A 58 -13.99 -9.82 -27.51
N SER A 59 -13.75 -10.75 -28.42
CA SER A 59 -13.89 -10.55 -29.87
C SER A 59 -14.59 -11.75 -30.52
N GLY A 60 -15.11 -11.56 -31.73
CA GLY A 60 -15.73 -12.63 -32.53
C GLY A 60 -17.25 -12.52 -32.62
N TYR A 61 -17.94 -13.67 -32.71
CA TYR A 61 -19.39 -13.77 -32.95
C TYR A 61 -20.22 -13.64 -31.66
N VAL A 62 -20.03 -12.51 -30.97
CA VAL A 62 -20.76 -12.10 -29.77
C VAL A 62 -21.55 -10.83 -30.04
N LYS A 63 -22.59 -10.55 -29.25
CA LYS A 63 -23.44 -9.37 -29.49
C LYS A 63 -22.67 -8.06 -29.37
N ASN A 64 -21.86 -7.93 -28.31
CA ASN A 64 -21.09 -6.73 -28.03
C ASN A 64 -19.61 -7.09 -27.80
N PRO A 65 -18.77 -7.06 -28.85
CA PRO A 65 -17.31 -7.16 -28.69
C PRO A 65 -16.75 -5.96 -27.94
N GLY A 66 -15.70 -6.16 -27.14
CA GLY A 66 -15.11 -5.10 -26.36
C GLY A 66 -14.23 -5.58 -25.21
N VAL A 67 -13.77 -4.63 -24.39
CA VAL A 67 -12.96 -4.90 -23.20
C VAL A 67 -13.86 -4.89 -21.97
N TYR A 68 -13.75 -5.93 -21.15
CA TYR A 68 -14.55 -6.15 -19.96
C TYR A 68 -13.65 -6.34 -18.75
N THR A 69 -14.10 -5.84 -17.60
CA THR A 69 -13.41 -5.98 -16.32
C THR A 69 -14.24 -6.89 -15.42
N LEU A 70 -13.63 -7.94 -14.88
CA LEU A 70 -14.28 -8.93 -14.03
C LEU A 70 -13.45 -9.21 -12.77
N PRO A 71 -14.07 -9.69 -11.68
CA PRO A 71 -13.33 -10.19 -10.53
C PRO A 71 -12.36 -11.32 -10.89
N ASP A 72 -11.27 -11.42 -10.15
CA ASP A 72 -10.32 -12.52 -10.22
C ASP A 72 -11.03 -13.82 -9.82
N GLY A 73 -10.80 -14.88 -10.58
CA GLY A 73 -11.52 -16.14 -10.45
C GLY A 73 -12.83 -16.24 -11.27
N SER A 74 -13.31 -15.15 -11.88
CA SER A 74 -14.44 -15.20 -12.82
C SER A 74 -14.19 -16.17 -13.98
N ARG A 75 -15.25 -16.86 -14.40
CA ARG A 75 -15.18 -17.86 -15.48
C ARG A 75 -15.48 -17.25 -16.85
N VAL A 76 -15.00 -17.91 -17.90
CA VAL A 76 -15.16 -17.46 -19.29
C VAL A 76 -16.63 -17.26 -19.68
N PHE A 77 -17.56 -18.08 -19.20
CA PHE A 77 -18.98 -17.92 -19.54
C PHE A 77 -19.57 -16.61 -19.00
N GLU A 78 -19.04 -16.08 -17.89
CA GLU A 78 -19.52 -14.83 -17.27
C GLU A 78 -19.20 -13.65 -18.17
N VAL A 79 -17.97 -13.56 -18.69
CA VAL A 79 -17.58 -12.49 -19.61
C VAL A 79 -18.31 -12.58 -20.95
N ILE A 80 -18.59 -13.80 -21.44
CA ILE A 80 -19.42 -13.99 -22.65
C ILE A 80 -20.86 -13.54 -22.40
N ALA A 81 -21.41 -13.79 -21.20
CA ALA A 81 -22.72 -13.28 -20.82
C ALA A 81 -22.73 -11.75 -20.73
N SER A 82 -21.69 -11.13 -20.15
CA SER A 82 -21.50 -9.67 -20.14
C SER A 82 -21.38 -9.07 -21.55
N ALA A 83 -20.81 -9.82 -22.50
CA ALA A 83 -20.79 -9.47 -23.93
C ALA A 83 -22.16 -9.66 -24.63
N GLY A 84 -23.20 -10.09 -23.91
CA GLY A 84 -24.56 -10.30 -24.42
C GLY A 84 -24.82 -11.71 -24.98
N GLY A 85 -23.86 -12.63 -24.81
CA GLY A 85 -23.92 -13.98 -25.34
C GLY A 85 -23.46 -14.10 -26.79
N ALA A 86 -23.35 -15.35 -27.25
CA ALA A 86 -23.09 -15.66 -28.64
C ALA A 86 -24.30 -15.28 -29.52
N LEU A 87 -24.02 -14.83 -30.74
CA LEU A 87 -25.04 -14.65 -31.77
C LEU A 87 -25.44 -16.02 -32.36
N PRO A 88 -26.72 -16.20 -32.73
CA PRO A 88 -27.22 -17.45 -33.33
C PRO A 88 -26.68 -17.70 -34.74
#